data_AF-A0A968MH01-F1
#
_entry.id   AF-A0A968MH01-F1
#
_cell.length_a   1.000
_cell.length_b   1.000
_cell.length_c   1.000
_cell.angle_alpha   90.00
_cell.angle_beta   90.00
_cell.angle_gamma   90.00
#
_symmetry.space_group_name_H-M   'P 1'
#
loop_
_entity.id
_entity.type
_entity.pdbx_description
1 polymer ?
#
loop_
_entity_poly.entity_id
_entity_poly.type
_entity_poly.pdbx_seq_one_letter_code
_entity_poly.pdbx_strand_id
1 'polypeptide(L)'
;MNAKNHYEVVFTSGTTGSINALAFMLGELRVGEGDEIIVSCMEHHANIVPWQMLCERKNARLKVIPISDDGELMVDEFARLITDRTKIISLIHVSNVLGTLTRLIILL
;
A
#
# COMPACT_ATOMS: atom_id res chain seq x y z
N MET A 1 14.67 -14.40 7.22
CA MET A 1 14.36 -13.99 5.83
C MET A 1 14.39 -15.26 4.98
N ASN A 2 13.34 -15.52 4.20
CA ASN A 2 13.21 -16.74 3.39
C ASN A 2 13.22 -16.40 1.88
N ALA A 3 14.21 -15.62 1.46
CA ALA A 3 14.38 -15.25 0.05
C ALA A 3 15.01 -16.44 -0.71
N LYS A 4 14.54 -16.71 -1.93
CA LYS A 4 15.10 -17.78 -2.77
C LYS A 4 16.43 -17.35 -3.37
N ASN A 5 16.61 -16.05 -3.62
CA ASN A 5 17.81 -15.49 -4.22
C ASN A 5 18.32 -14.25 -3.48
N HIS A 6 19.62 -14.00 -3.55
CA HIS A 6 20.24 -12.85 -2.88
C HIS A 6 19.78 -11.49 -3.44
N TYR A 7 19.42 -11.42 -4.73
CA TYR A 7 18.97 -10.19 -5.36
C TYR A 7 17.53 -9.77 -5.00
N GLU A 8 16.80 -10.61 -4.27
CA GLU A 8 15.46 -10.27 -3.74
C GLU A 8 15.55 -9.41 -2.46
N VAL A 9 16.75 -9.26 -1.88
CA VAL A 9 16.99 -8.46 -0.68
C VAL A 9 17.80 -7.23 -1.05
N VAL A 10 17.15 -6.05 -0.97
CA VAL A 10 17.79 -4.76 -1.21
C VAL A 10 17.92 -4.02 0.12
N PHE A 11 19.15 -3.67 0.49
CA PHE A 11 19.39 -2.87 1.68
C PHE A 11 19.09 -1.40 1.42
N THR A 12 18.40 -0.77 2.37
CA THR A 12 18.06 0.66 2.33
C THR A 12 18.33 1.28 3.70
N SER A 13 18.10 2.58 3.86
CA SER A 13 18.22 3.28 5.15
C SER A 13 17.14 2.92 6.17
N GLY A 14 16.13 2.11 5.80
CA GLY A 14 15.05 1.66 6.68
C GLY A 14 13.73 1.47 5.93
N THR A 15 12.65 1.16 6.66
CA THR A 15 11.32 0.89 6.08
C THR A 15 10.80 2.09 5.26
N THR A 16 10.92 3.30 5.80
CA THR A 16 10.53 4.53 5.09
C THR A 16 11.29 4.71 3.78
N GLY A 17 12.62 4.50 3.80
CA GLY A 17 13.44 4.57 2.59
C GLY A 17 13.06 3.52 1.56
N SER A 18 12.75 2.30 2.02
CA SER A 18 12.30 1.19 1.17
C SER A 18 10.98 1.50 0.46
N ILE A 19 9.98 2.00 1.19
CA ILE A 19 8.68 2.34 0.63
C ILE A 19 8.80 3.51 -0.34
N ASN A 20 9.60 4.53 -0.03
CA ASN A 20 9.85 5.65 -0.95
C ASN A 20 10.50 5.18 -2.25
N ALA A 21 11.51 4.30 -2.16
CA ALA A 21 12.14 3.72 -3.35
C ALA A 21 11.13 2.94 -4.20
N LEU A 22 10.29 2.11 -3.57
CA LEU A 22 9.23 1.36 -4.26
C LEU A 22 8.19 2.29 -4.90
N ALA A 23 7.69 3.29 -4.17
CA ALA A 23 6.71 4.23 -4.69
C ALA A 23 7.25 5.01 -5.90
N PHE A 24 8.52 5.42 -5.85
CA PHE A 24 9.17 6.06 -7.00
C PHE A 24 9.29 5.10 -8.19
N MET A 25 9.93 3.94 -8.00
CA MET A 25 10.18 2.99 -9.10
C MET A 25 8.89 2.46 -9.73
N LEU A 26 7.94 1.98 -8.91
CA LEU A 26 6.66 1.46 -9.41
C LEU A 26 5.80 2.58 -9.99
N GLY A 27 5.83 3.76 -9.38
CA GLY A 27 5.11 4.92 -9.87
C GLY A 27 5.54 5.36 -11.27
N GLU A 28 6.85 5.37 -11.55
CA GLU A 28 7.34 5.69 -12.89
C GLU A 28 7.03 4.58 -13.91
N LEU A 29 7.01 3.32 -13.49
CA LEU A 29 6.83 2.18 -14.40
C LEU A 29 5.38 1.81 -14.68
N ARG A 30 4.45 2.07 -13.75
CA ARG A 30 3.13 1.42 -13.73
C ARG A 30 1.95 2.35 -13.47
N VAL A 31 2.18 3.61 -13.07
CA VAL A 31 1.11 4.52 -12.66
C VAL A 31 1.02 5.72 -13.60
N GLY A 32 -0.16 5.92 -14.20
CA GLY A 32 -0.49 7.06 -15.04
C GLY A 32 -1.69 7.85 -14.53
N GLU A 33 -2.12 8.81 -15.34
CA GLU A 33 -3.28 9.65 -15.05
C GLU A 33 -4.56 8.81 -14.89
N GLY A 34 -5.30 9.05 -13.82
CA GLY A 34 -6.56 8.38 -13.50
C GLY A 34 -6.40 6.94 -12.98
N ASP A 35 -5.17 6.42 -12.86
CA ASP A 35 -4.93 5.15 -12.18
C ASP A 35 -5.14 5.28 -10.67
N GLU A 36 -5.30 4.14 -10.01
CA GLU A 36 -5.71 4.07 -8.61
C GLU A 36 -4.68 3.31 -7.77
N ILE A 37 -4.38 3.88 -6.60
CA ILE A 37 -3.56 3.27 -5.56
C ILE A 37 -4.43 3.11 -4.32
N ILE A 38 -4.46 1.90 -3.76
CA ILE A 38 -5.27 1.58 -2.57
C ILE A 38 -4.35 1.44 -1.36
N VAL A 39 -4.72 2.09 -0.26
CA VAL A 39 -4.10 1.96 1.07
C VAL A 39 -5.16 1.68 2.15
N SER A 40 -4.78 1.22 3.33
CA SER A 40 -5.70 1.16 4.48
C SER A 40 -5.73 2.48 5.26
N CYS A 41 -6.76 2.72 6.06
CA CYS A 41 -6.75 3.86 7.00
C CYS A 41 -5.87 3.61 8.25
N MET A 42 -5.30 2.41 8.41
CA MET A 42 -4.40 2.04 9.52
C MET A 42 -2.92 2.25 9.19
N GLU A 43 -2.61 2.74 7.99
CA GLU A 43 -1.23 2.85 7.55
C GLU A 43 -0.44 3.88 8.40
N HIS A 44 0.78 3.51 8.79
CA HIS A 44 1.74 4.47 9.31
C HIS A 44 2.05 5.52 8.23
N HIS A 45 2.32 6.77 8.59
CA HIS A 45 2.60 7.86 7.62
C HIS A 45 3.67 7.50 6.58
N ALA A 46 4.67 6.70 6.97
CA ALA A 46 5.70 6.20 6.06
C ALA A 46 5.18 5.37 4.88
N ASN A 47 3.99 4.76 5.01
CA ASN A 47 3.30 3.99 3.97
C ASN A 47 2.08 4.71 3.37
N ILE A 48 1.85 6.00 3.66
CA ILE A 48 0.81 6.81 2.99
C ILE A 48 1.43 7.93 2.16
N VAL A 49 2.32 8.71 2.77
CA VAL A 49 2.86 9.94 2.17
C VAL A 49 3.52 9.68 0.80
N PRO A 50 4.34 8.62 0.60
CA PRO A 50 4.94 8.38 -0.71
C PRO A 50 3.92 8.14 -1.83
N TRP A 51 2.81 7.45 -1.52
CA TRP A 51 1.75 7.19 -2.49
C TRP A 51 0.91 8.43 -2.77
N GLN A 52 0.62 9.24 -1.74
CA GLN A 52 -0.06 10.52 -1.94
C GLN A 52 0.75 11.44 -2.86
N MET A 53 2.05 11.60 -2.60
CA MET A 53 2.95 12.40 -3.44
C MET A 53 3.03 11.85 -4.88
N LEU A 54 3.03 10.53 -5.05
CA LEU A 54 2.99 9.92 -6.38
C LEU A 54 1.68 10.24 -7.10
N CYS A 55 0.54 10.12 -6.42
CA CYS A 55 -0.77 10.43 -6.98
C CYS A 55 -0.87 11.89 -7.42
N GLU A 56 -0.41 12.83 -6.59
CA GLU A 56 -0.33 14.25 -6.92
C GLU A 56 0.54 14.50 -8.17
N ARG A 57 1.72 13.87 -8.24
CA ARG A 57 2.64 14.01 -9.38
C ARG A 57 2.12 13.43 -10.70
N LYS A 58 1.34 12.35 -10.63
CA LYS A 58 0.90 11.57 -11.81
C LYS A 58 -0.57 11.80 -12.19
N ASN A 59 -1.30 12.65 -11.46
CA ASN A 59 -2.75 12.77 -11.56
C ASN A 59 -3.47 11.42 -11.35
N ALA A 60 -2.93 10.59 -10.46
CA ALA A 60 -3.56 9.33 -10.03
C ALA A 60 -4.43 9.56 -8.78
N ARG A 61 -5.19 8.55 -8.37
CA ARG A 61 -6.14 8.62 -7.26
C ARG A 61 -5.70 7.72 -6.11
N LEU A 62 -5.63 8.28 -4.91
CA LEU A 62 -5.46 7.52 -3.69
C LEU A 62 -6.84 7.11 -3.15
N LYS A 63 -7.07 5.80 -3.00
CA LYS A 63 -8.25 5.20 -2.39
C LYS A 63 -7.88 4.63 -1.03
N VAL A 64 -8.76 4.81 -0.05
CA VAL A 64 -8.51 4.38 1.33
C VAL A 64 -9.56 3.37 1.75
N ILE A 65 -9.12 2.21 2.23
CA ILE A 65 -9.99 1.18 2.79
C ILE A 65 -10.34 1.58 4.23
N PRO A 66 -11.64 1.66 4.58
CA PRO A 66 -12.06 1.94 5.94
C PRO A 66 -11.80 0.74 6.87
N ILE A 67 -11.80 1.02 8.17
CA ILE A 67 -11.84 0.01 9.23
C ILE A 67 -13.16 0.07 9.97
N SER A 68 -13.55 -1.06 10.55
CA SER A 68 -14.64 -1.13 11.52
C SER A 68 -14.23 -0.49 12.85
N ASP A 69 -15.22 -0.25 13.72
CA ASP A 69 -14.99 0.23 15.08
C ASP A 69 -14.13 -0.74 15.92
N ASP A 70 -14.13 -2.02 15.57
CA ASP A 70 -13.29 -3.06 16.17
C ASP A 70 -11.83 -3.03 15.66
N GLY A 71 -11.50 -2.11 14.75
CA GLY A 71 -10.16 -1.94 14.22
C GLY A 71 -9.78 -2.97 13.15
N GLU A 72 -10.77 -3.61 12.52
CA GLU A 72 -10.57 -4.58 11.45
C GLU A 72 -10.78 -3.95 10.07
N LEU A 73 -10.03 -4.43 9.07
CA LEU A 73 -10.22 -4.02 7.68
C LEU A 73 -11.59 -4.47 7.16
N MET A 74 -12.35 -3.54 6.59
CA MET A 74 -13.64 -3.85 5.98
C MET A 74 -13.42 -4.50 4.61
N VAL A 75 -13.38 -5.83 4.59
CA VAL A 75 -13.05 -6.64 3.38
C VAL A 75 -14.04 -6.39 2.23
N ASP A 76 -15.33 -6.23 2.53
CA ASP A 76 -16.34 -5.95 1.52
C ASP A 76 -16.12 -4.59 0.82
N GLU A 77 -15.68 -3.59 1.58
CA GLU A 77 -15.32 -2.28 1.03
C GLU A 77 -14.02 -2.34 0.24
N PHE A 78 -13.03 -3.11 0.71
CA PHE A 78 -11.81 -3.38 -0.06
C PHE A 78 -12.13 -3.96 -1.45
N ALA A 79 -12.97 -4.99 -1.52
CA ALA A 79 -13.36 -5.63 -2.77
C ALA A 79 -14.03 -4.65 -3.74
N ARG A 80 -14.85 -3.72 -3.23
CA ARG A 80 -15.51 -2.67 -4.02
C ARG A 80 -14.56 -1.59 -4.53
N LEU A 81 -13.47 -1.33 -3.81
CA LEU A 81 -12.49 -0.31 -4.21
C LEU A 81 -11.63 -0.73 -5.39
N ILE A 82 -11.45 -2.04 -5.60
CA ILE A 82 -10.66 -2.60 -6.71
C ILE A 82 -11.40 -2.41 -8.02
N THR A 83 -10.71 -1.81 -8.98
CA THR A 83 -11.20 -1.61 -10.35
C THR A 83 -10.12 -2.02 -11.37
N ASP A 84 -10.44 -1.94 -12.65
CA ASP A 84 -9.49 -2.07 -13.76
C ASP A 84 -8.39 -0.99 -13.75
N ARG A 85 -8.62 0.11 -13.04
CA ARG A 85 -7.66 1.21 -12.84
C ARG A 85 -6.75 1.01 -11.62
N THR A 86 -7.02 0.03 -10.77
CA THR A 86 -6.15 -0.27 -9.62
C THR A 86 -4.80 -0.83 -10.06
N LYS A 87 -3.71 -0.12 -9.75
CA LYS A 87 -2.34 -0.53 -10.12
C LYS A 87 -1.52 -1.01 -8.93
N ILE A 88 -1.76 -0.45 -7.76
CA ILE A 88 -0.98 -0.73 -6.56
C ILE A 88 -1.93 -0.82 -5.38
N ILE A 89 -1.72 -1.83 -4.53
CA ILE A 89 -2.37 -1.99 -3.24
C ILE A 89 -1.24 -2.09 -2.21
N SER A 90 -1.17 -1.14 -1.27
CA SER A 90 -0.17 -1.13 -0.20
C SER A 90 -0.85 -1.26 1.14
N LEU A 91 -0.58 -2.36 1.85
CA LEU A 91 -1.19 -2.68 3.14
C LEU A 91 -0.13 -3.01 4.18
N ILE A 92 -0.30 -2.52 5.40
CA ILE A 92 0.42 -3.01 6.57
C ILE A 92 0.08 -4.48 6.86
N HIS A 93 1.08 -5.23 7.33
CA HIS A 93 0.86 -6.58 7.85
C HIS A 93 0.31 -6.57 9.28
N VAL A 94 0.84 -5.71 10.14
CA VAL A 94 0.39 -5.52 11.54
C VAL A 94 0.32 -4.03 11.82
N SER A 95 -0.79 -3.59 12.41
CA SER A 95 -0.95 -2.20 12.85
C SER A 95 -0.03 -1.91 14.02
N ASN A 96 0.76 -0.85 13.93
CA ASN A 96 1.58 -0.37 15.03
C ASN A 96 0.77 0.37 16.11
N VAL A 97 -0.48 0.74 15.82
CA VAL A 97 -1.39 1.41 16.76
C VAL A 97 -2.33 0.41 17.41
N LEU A 98 -3.00 -0.43 16.60
CA LEU A 98 -4.05 -1.34 17.07
C LEU A 98 -3.53 -2.75 17.36
N GLY A 99 -2.34 -3.11 16.87
CA GLY A 99 -1.85 -4.49 16.94
C GLY A 99 -2.60 -5.47 16.03
N THR A 100 -3.63 -5.01 15.30
CA THR A 100 -4.43 -5.82 14.38
C THR A 100 -3.55 -6.42 13.28
N LEU A 101 -3.68 -7.73 13.07
CA LEU A 101 -3.07 -8.45 11.96
C LEU A 101 -3.96 -8.33 10.72
N THR A 102 -3.45 -7.73 9.66
CA THR A 102 -4.11 -7.71 8.35
C THR A 102 -4.04 -9.09 7.71
N ARG A 103 -5.18 -9.76 7.57
CA ARG A 103 -5.26 -11.10 6.97
C ARG A 103 -5.18 -11.04 5.44
N LEU A 104 -3.96 -10.91 4.91
CA LEU A 104 -3.68 -10.80 3.47
C LEU A 104 -4.19 -11.99 2.64
N ILE A 105 -4.26 -13.20 3.22
CA ILE A 105 -4.75 -14.41 2.52
C ILE A 105 -6.23 -14.30 2.15
N ILE A 106 -7.02 -13.51 2.89
CA ILE A 106 -8.46 -13.34 2.61
C ILE A 106 -8.67 -12.28 1.50
N LEU A 107 -7.61 -11.58 1.09
CA LEU A 107 -7.64 -10.50 0.10
C LEU A 107 -7.19 -10.94 -1.31
N LEU A 108 -6.75 -12.19 -1.48
CA LEU A 108 -6.26 -12.80 -2.74
C LEU A 108 -7.15 -13.98 -3.14
#